data_AF-A0A960TFG0-F1
#
_entry.id   AF-A0A960TFG0-F1
#
_cell.length_a   1.000
_cell.length_b   1.000
_cell.length_c   1.000
_cell.angle_alpha   90.00
_cell.angle_beta   90.00
_cell.angle_gamma   90.00
#
_symmetry.space_group_name_H-M   'P 1'
#
loop_
_entity.id
_entity.type
_entity.pdbx_description
1 polymer ?
#
loop_
_entity_poly.entity_id
_entity_poly.type
_entity_poly.pdbx_seq_one_letter_code
_entity_poly.pdbx_strand_id
1 'polypeptide(L)'
;MIETDSSQVRRLRVGQKVFMLVGALVTIGCLYLAFAGIRWDLLWSEMKQASPGYILLGFLLQLAAVGCMAFRWKVELSDEGVVSYRDAFSSVSSSIFFNNYIPLRIGDLIRSFLMARKTNQSRIQVLSVLFVERLIDFTVVLLLAAFSLQLLLTVAAIELSALILVASILGGIFLGLFLLYRVNSREWIRLRVIGGFPEGPRRFLEGLLDRIVKGLQSFQSSFRLLQILLWTVGIWVCHMAGSYA
;
A
#
# COMPACT_ATOMS: atom_id res chain seq x y z
N MET A 1 31.11 -14.10 -26.25
CA MET A 1 31.95 -13.10 -25.57
C MET A 1 31.35 -11.74 -25.91
N ILE A 2 30.54 -11.17 -25.00
CA ILE A 2 29.78 -9.94 -25.25
C ILE A 2 30.67 -8.77 -24.79
N GLU A 3 31.32 -8.09 -25.73
CA GLU A 3 31.98 -6.80 -25.46
C GLU A 3 30.92 -5.81 -24.98
N THR A 4 30.87 -5.60 -23.68
CA THR A 4 29.99 -4.59 -23.08
C THR A 4 30.62 -3.24 -23.38
N ASP A 5 30.03 -2.49 -24.29
CA ASP A 5 30.48 -1.16 -24.73
C ASP A 5 30.74 -0.26 -23.52
N SER A 6 32.02 0.01 -23.26
CA SER A 6 32.49 0.82 -22.13
C SER A 6 31.87 2.22 -22.08
N SER A 7 31.38 2.72 -23.23
CA SER A 7 30.68 4.00 -23.34
C SER A 7 29.26 3.96 -22.75
N GLN A 8 28.53 2.84 -22.88
CA GLN A 8 27.20 2.66 -22.29
C GLN A 8 27.27 2.57 -20.76
N VAL A 9 28.23 1.81 -20.22
CA VAL A 9 28.44 1.68 -18.78
C VAL A 9 28.81 3.04 -18.16
N ARG A 10 29.59 3.86 -18.88
CA ARG A 10 29.96 5.21 -18.43
C ARG A 10 28.77 6.18 -18.42
N ARG A 11 27.89 6.15 -19.43
CA ARG A 11 26.67 6.98 -19.46
C ARG A 11 25.70 6.64 -18.32
N LEU A 12 25.51 5.36 -18.01
CA LEU A 12 24.68 4.91 -16.89
C LEU A 12 25.21 5.40 -15.53
N ARG A 13 26.54 5.35 -15.33
CA ARG A 13 27.18 5.86 -14.10
C ARG A 13 27.07 7.38 -13.95
N VAL A 14 27.13 8.14 -15.04
CA VAL A 14 26.96 9.61 -15.01
C VAL A 14 25.52 9.97 -14.64
N GLY A 15 24.52 9.31 -15.24
CA GLY A 15 23.12 9.51 -14.89
C GLY A 15 22.82 9.21 -13.42
N GLN A 16 23.40 8.12 -12.87
CA GLN A 16 23.28 7.79 -11.44
C GLN A 16 23.91 8.86 -10.54
N LYS A 17 25.10 9.36 -10.87
CA LYS A 17 25.77 10.42 -10.09
C LYS A 17 24.97 11.72 -10.08
N VAL A 18 24.42 12.12 -11.23
CA VAL A 18 23.56 13.30 -11.33
C VAL A 18 22.30 13.13 -10.49
N PHE A 19 21.64 11.97 -10.58
CA PHE A 19 20.46 11.66 -9.77
C PHE A 19 20.76 11.73 -8.26
N MET A 20 21.87 11.14 -7.81
CA MET A 20 22.30 11.19 -6.42
C MET A 20 22.62 12.62 -5.96
N LEU A 21 23.28 13.43 -6.80
CA LEU A 21 23.63 14.80 -6.47
C LEU A 21 22.38 15.69 -6.36
N VAL A 22 21.44 15.56 -7.30
CA VAL A 22 20.15 16.26 -7.25
C VAL A 22 19.37 15.83 -6.01
N GLY A 23 19.28 14.53 -5.73
CA GLY A 23 18.64 14.01 -4.52
C GLY A 23 19.27 14.59 -3.25
N ALA A 24 20.60 14.60 -3.16
CA ALA A 24 21.32 15.16 -2.02
C ALA A 24 21.06 16.67 -1.85
N LEU A 25 21.10 17.46 -2.93
CA LEU A 25 20.81 18.89 -2.87
C LEU A 25 19.38 19.17 -2.42
N VAL A 26 18.41 18.41 -2.93
CA VAL A 26 17.01 18.50 -2.50
C VAL A 26 16.88 18.13 -1.03
N THR A 27 17.48 17.02 -0.59
CA THR A 27 17.46 16.60 0.82
C THR A 27 18.08 17.66 1.73
N ILE A 28 19.24 18.21 1.38
CA ILE A 28 19.90 19.28 2.15
C ILE A 28 19.03 20.53 2.19
N GLY A 29 18.45 20.94 1.05
CA GLY A 29 17.53 22.08 1.00
C GLY A 29 16.29 21.89 1.87
N CYS A 30 15.66 20.72 1.79
CA CYS A 30 14.50 20.38 2.62
C CYS A 30 14.86 20.32 4.11
N LEU A 31 16.00 19.73 4.48
CA LEU A 31 16.47 19.72 5.87
C LEU A 31 16.74 21.14 6.36
N TYR A 32 17.42 21.97 5.56
CA TYR A 32 17.64 23.36 5.91
C TYR A 32 16.32 24.08 6.15
N LEU A 33 15.34 23.96 5.24
CA LEU A 33 14.01 24.57 5.43
C LEU A 33 13.28 24.05 6.67
N ALA A 34 13.39 22.75 6.95
CA ALA A 34 12.77 22.14 8.14
C ALA A 34 13.37 22.67 9.44
N PHE A 35 14.68 22.95 9.48
CA PHE A 35 15.37 23.41 10.69
C PHE A 35 15.58 24.92 10.77
N ALA A 36 15.43 25.68 9.68
CA ALA A 36 15.76 27.11 9.61
C ALA A 36 14.97 27.98 10.59
N GLY A 37 13.75 27.55 10.96
CA GLY A 37 12.89 28.26 11.93
C GLY A 37 12.93 27.70 13.36
N ILE A 38 13.73 26.67 13.63
CA ILE A 38 13.68 25.95 14.90
C ILE A 38 14.59 26.61 15.93
N ARG A 39 13.99 27.03 17.06
CA ARG A 39 14.72 27.43 18.26
C ARG A 39 15.18 26.19 19.02
N TRP A 40 16.46 25.84 18.88
CA TRP A 40 17.04 24.61 19.44
C TRP A 40 16.96 24.52 20.96
N ASP A 41 17.06 25.65 21.64
CA ASP A 41 16.89 25.78 23.10
C ASP A 41 15.49 25.36 23.53
N LEU A 42 14.46 25.87 22.85
CA LEU A 42 13.06 25.53 23.12
C LEU A 42 12.78 24.06 22.78
N LEU A 43 13.24 23.59 21.61
CA LEU A 43 13.07 22.19 21.22
C LEU A 43 13.64 21.24 22.28
N TRP A 44 14.85 21.52 22.76
CA TRP A 44 15.50 20.69 23.78
C TRP A 44 14.78 20.75 25.13
N SER A 45 14.25 21.91 25.53
CA SER A 45 13.47 22.02 26.76
C SER A 45 12.13 21.29 26.68
N GLU A 46 11.46 21.32 25.52
CA GLU A 46 10.20 20.59 25.30
C GLU A 46 10.45 19.07 25.28
N MET A 47 11.51 18.61 24.61
CA MET A 47 11.87 17.18 24.57
C MET A 47 12.13 16.60 25.96
N LYS A 48 12.70 17.38 26.89
CA LYS A 48 12.93 16.95 28.28
C LYS A 48 11.64 16.85 29.09
N GLN A 49 10.61 17.59 28.71
CA GLN A 49 9.30 17.60 29.37
C GLN A 49 8.36 16.55 28.78
N ALA A 50 8.73 15.89 27.68
CA ALA A 50 7.96 14.81 27.08
C ALA A 50 7.74 13.68 28.09
N SER A 51 6.48 13.36 28.36
CA SER A 51 6.14 12.31 29.32
C SER A 51 6.50 10.93 28.75
N PRO A 52 7.29 10.13 29.48
CA PRO A 52 7.62 8.76 29.06
C PRO A 52 6.38 7.87 28.87
N GLY A 53 5.29 8.18 29.56
CA GLY A 53 4.02 7.45 29.44
C GLY A 53 3.40 7.58 28.06
N TYR A 54 3.44 8.78 27.47
CA TYR A 54 2.93 9.01 26.11
C TYR A 54 3.82 8.34 25.05
N ILE A 55 5.14 8.38 25.21
CA ILE A 55 6.08 7.67 24.33
C ILE A 55 5.79 6.16 24.35
N LEU A 56 5.61 5.59 25.55
CA LEU A 56 5.27 4.18 25.69
C LEU A 56 3.91 3.86 25.07
N LEU A 57 2.90 4.71 25.28
CA LEU A 57 1.58 4.53 24.69
C LEU A 57 1.63 4.56 23.16
N GLY A 58 2.31 5.53 22.55
CA GLY A 58 2.51 5.62 21.11
C GLY A 58 3.22 4.37 20.55
N PHE A 59 4.26 3.88 21.25
CA PHE A 59 4.94 2.64 20.89
C PHE A 59 4.01 1.41 20.93
N LEU A 60 3.22 1.27 21.99
CA LEU A 60 2.26 0.16 22.13
C LEU A 60 1.15 0.22 21.08
N LEU A 61 0.63 1.41 20.79
CA LEU A 61 -0.36 1.61 19.73
C LEU A 61 0.21 1.27 18.35
N GLN A 62 1.47 1.61 18.09
CA GLN A 62 2.14 1.24 16.84
C GLN A 62 2.32 -0.28 16.74
N LEU A 63 2.71 -0.96 17.82
CA LEU A 63 2.77 -2.42 17.85
C LEU A 63 1.40 -3.07 17.63
N ALA A 64 0.35 -2.51 18.24
CA ALA A 64 -1.02 -2.96 18.05
C ALA A 64 -1.45 -2.80 16.59
N ALA A 65 -1.14 -1.67 15.94
CA ALA A 65 -1.41 -1.45 14.53
C ALA A 65 -0.76 -2.52 13.63
N VAL A 66 0.51 -2.85 13.87
CA VAL A 66 1.20 -3.93 13.13
C VAL A 66 0.54 -5.29 13.36
N GLY A 67 0.08 -5.56 14.58
CA GLY A 67 -0.71 -6.76 14.89
C GLY A 67 -2.02 -6.82 14.13
N CYS A 68 -2.80 -5.73 14.11
CA CYS A 68 -4.02 -5.59 13.33
C CYS A 68 -3.77 -5.82 11.83
N MET A 69 -2.70 -5.25 11.28
CA MET A 69 -2.29 -5.47 9.89
C MET A 69 -2.00 -6.95 9.60
N ALA A 70 -1.33 -7.64 10.52
CA ALA A 70 -1.05 -9.07 10.38
C ALA A 70 -2.33 -9.92 10.40
N PHE A 71 -3.29 -9.59 11.28
CA PHE A 71 -4.59 -10.26 11.30
C PHE A 71 -5.38 -10.00 10.01
N ARG A 72 -5.43 -8.75 9.55
CA ARG A 72 -6.09 -8.39 8.29
C ARG A 72 -5.50 -9.18 7.13
N TRP A 73 -4.18 -9.17 7.00
CA TRP A 73 -3.46 -9.89 5.94
C TRP A 73 -3.70 -11.41 5.98
N LYS A 74 -3.81 -11.99 7.18
CA LYS A 74 -4.20 -13.40 7.34
C LYS A 74 -5.61 -13.65 6.82
N VAL A 75 -6.59 -12.81 7.17
CA VAL A 75 -7.98 -12.96 6.73
C VAL A 75 -8.08 -12.86 5.22
N GLU A 76 -7.41 -11.89 4.61
CA GLU A 76 -7.38 -11.65 3.16
C GLU A 76 -6.81 -12.83 2.36
N LEU A 77 -5.92 -13.63 2.95
CA LEU A 77 -5.28 -14.78 2.30
C LEU A 77 -5.88 -16.15 2.67
N SER A 78 -6.78 -16.20 3.66
CA SER A 78 -7.22 -17.44 4.31
C SER A 78 -8.08 -18.40 3.46
N ASP A 79 -8.70 -17.94 2.38
CA ASP A 79 -9.53 -18.81 1.51
C ASP A 79 -8.71 -19.83 0.70
N GLU A 80 -7.42 -19.57 0.57
CA GLU A 80 -6.59 -20.23 -0.42
C GLU A 80 -5.38 -20.95 0.20
N GLY A 81 -5.28 -20.95 1.53
CA GLY A 81 -4.22 -21.61 2.27
C GLY A 81 -4.28 -21.33 3.77
N VAL A 82 -3.73 -22.24 4.57
CA VAL A 82 -3.63 -22.05 6.03
C VAL A 82 -2.52 -21.04 6.33
N VAL A 83 -2.89 -19.77 6.52
CA VAL A 83 -1.95 -18.72 6.93
C VAL A 83 -1.92 -18.64 8.46
N SER A 84 -0.75 -18.92 9.05
CA SER A 84 -0.54 -18.69 10.48
C SER A 84 -0.42 -17.18 10.75
N TYR A 85 -0.89 -16.74 11.92
CA TYR A 85 -0.72 -15.33 12.32
C TYR A 85 0.77 -14.93 12.39
N ARG A 86 1.62 -15.85 12.85
CA ARG A 86 3.07 -15.64 12.96
C ARG A 86 3.71 -15.37 11.60
N ASP A 87 3.30 -16.13 10.58
CA ASP A 87 3.78 -15.93 9.22
C ASP A 87 3.31 -14.59 8.64
N ALA A 88 2.02 -14.27 8.84
CA ALA A 88 1.48 -12.98 8.43
C ALA A 88 2.22 -11.81 9.09
N PHE A 89 2.39 -11.87 10.42
CA PHE A 89 3.11 -10.86 11.20
C PHE A 89 4.56 -10.69 10.75
N SER A 90 5.28 -11.80 10.54
CA SER A 90 6.66 -11.76 10.05
C SER A 90 6.75 -11.12 8.67
N SER A 91 5.80 -11.43 7.77
CA SER A 91 5.78 -10.84 6.42
C SER A 91 5.45 -9.35 6.43
N VAL A 92 4.47 -8.92 7.24
CA VAL A 92 4.11 -7.50 7.39
C VAL A 92 5.28 -6.72 8.00
N SER A 93 5.88 -7.23 9.07
CA SER A 93 7.05 -6.61 9.70
C SER A 93 8.22 -6.48 8.72
N SER A 94 8.46 -7.50 7.89
CA SER A 94 9.47 -7.44 6.83
C SER A 94 9.14 -6.37 5.79
N SER A 95 7.88 -6.25 5.37
CA SER A 95 7.45 -5.18 4.46
C SER A 95 7.73 -3.80 5.04
N ILE A 96 7.30 -3.55 6.28
CA ILE A 96 7.49 -2.27 6.96
C ILE A 96 8.97 -1.94 7.03
N PHE A 97 9.79 -2.91 7.45
CA PHE A 97 11.24 -2.75 7.48
C PHE A 97 11.79 -2.31 6.12
N PHE A 98 11.52 -3.07 5.05
CA PHE A 98 12.04 -2.74 3.72
C PHE A 98 11.50 -1.41 3.17
N ASN A 99 10.25 -1.06 3.46
CA ASN A 99 9.66 0.21 3.03
C ASN A 99 10.33 1.43 3.69
N ASN A 100 11.00 1.26 4.83
CA ASN A 100 11.77 2.35 5.46
C ASN A 100 13.12 2.61 4.78
N TYR A 101 13.68 1.64 4.06
CA TYR A 101 15.00 1.76 3.43
C TYR A 101 14.94 1.82 1.90
N ILE A 102 13.90 1.25 1.30
CA ILE A 102 13.78 1.09 -0.15
C ILE A 102 12.63 1.96 -0.66
N PRO A 103 12.88 2.86 -1.64
CA PRO A 103 11.84 3.67 -2.23
C PRO A 103 10.81 2.80 -2.99
N LEU A 104 9.65 3.37 -3.32
CA LEU A 104 8.57 2.72 -4.10
C LEU A 104 7.80 1.60 -3.37
N ARG A 105 7.86 1.55 -2.04
CA ARG A 105 7.14 0.55 -1.21
C ARG A 105 7.39 -0.91 -1.64
N ILE A 106 8.62 -1.22 -2.06
CA ILE A 106 9.01 -2.56 -2.53
C ILE A 106 8.83 -3.64 -1.45
N GLY A 107 8.87 -3.26 -0.16
CA GLY A 107 8.58 -4.16 0.95
C GLY A 107 7.21 -4.85 0.84
N ASP A 108 6.22 -4.18 0.23
CA ASP A 108 4.90 -4.79 0.02
C ASP A 108 4.96 -5.95 -0.99
N LEU A 109 5.79 -5.83 -2.02
CA LEU A 109 6.04 -6.92 -2.97
C LEU A 109 6.75 -8.09 -2.27
N ILE A 110 7.68 -7.77 -1.35
CA ILE A 110 8.40 -8.78 -0.58
C ILE A 110 7.44 -9.60 0.28
N ARG A 111 6.52 -8.97 1.03
CA ARG A 111 5.54 -9.73 1.83
C ARG A 111 4.64 -10.62 0.95
N SER A 112 4.22 -10.11 -0.21
CA SER A 112 3.38 -10.87 -1.14
C SER A 112 4.11 -12.08 -1.72
N PHE A 113 5.39 -11.94 -2.07
CA PHE A 113 6.19 -13.06 -2.58
C PHE A 113 6.54 -14.09 -1.51
N LEU A 114 6.83 -13.64 -0.28
CA LEU A 114 7.06 -14.53 0.85
C LEU A 114 5.80 -15.35 1.17
N MET A 115 4.63 -14.70 1.18
CA MET A 115 3.36 -15.40 1.41
C MET A 115 3.00 -16.33 0.26
N ALA A 116 3.12 -15.90 -1.00
CA ALA A 116 2.84 -16.77 -2.14
C ALA A 116 3.65 -18.09 -2.08
N ARG A 117 4.91 -18.02 -1.64
CA ARG A 117 5.74 -19.22 -1.44
C ARG A 117 5.27 -20.07 -0.26
N LYS A 118 4.87 -19.47 0.86
CA LYS A 118 4.42 -20.18 2.07
C LYS A 118 3.04 -20.82 1.91
N THR A 119 2.14 -20.19 1.17
CA THR A 119 0.78 -20.68 0.93
C THR A 119 0.65 -21.54 -0.32
N ASN A 120 1.76 -21.75 -1.05
CA ASN A 120 1.78 -22.44 -2.35
C ASN A 120 0.82 -21.81 -3.39
N GLN A 121 0.59 -20.51 -3.28
CA GLN A 121 -0.24 -19.72 -4.18
C GLN A 121 0.61 -19.08 -5.28
N SER A 122 -0.05 -18.69 -6.39
CA SER A 122 0.67 -17.97 -7.43
C SER A 122 1.01 -16.55 -6.95
N ARG A 123 2.18 -16.03 -7.36
CA ARG A 123 2.58 -14.65 -7.01
C ARG A 123 1.56 -13.61 -7.50
N ILE A 124 1.00 -13.81 -8.68
CA ILE A 124 0.01 -12.91 -9.30
C ILE A 124 -1.24 -12.81 -8.42
N GLN A 125 -1.71 -13.95 -7.92
CA GLN A 125 -2.88 -14.04 -7.05
C GLN A 125 -2.71 -13.26 -5.74
N VAL A 126 -1.59 -13.47 -5.02
CA VAL A 126 -1.31 -12.72 -3.78
C VAL A 126 -1.10 -11.22 -4.07
N LEU A 127 -0.52 -10.88 -5.22
CA LEU A 127 -0.41 -9.48 -5.68
C LEU A 127 -1.77 -8.86 -6.00
N SER A 128 -2.73 -9.62 -6.52
CA SER A 128 -4.09 -9.13 -6.75
C SER A 128 -4.80 -8.80 -5.43
N VAL A 129 -4.61 -9.63 -4.39
CA VAL A 129 -5.10 -9.33 -3.04
C VAL A 129 -4.50 -8.01 -2.53
N LEU A 130 -3.17 -7.87 -2.59
CA LEU A 130 -2.46 -6.65 -2.22
C LEU A 130 -2.97 -5.42 -2.98
N PHE A 131 -3.23 -5.55 -4.28
CA PHE A 131 -3.68 -4.44 -5.10
C PHE A 131 -5.05 -3.92 -4.64
N VAL A 132 -6.00 -4.83 -4.36
CA VAL A 132 -7.32 -4.45 -3.82
C VAL A 132 -7.19 -3.84 -2.43
N GLU A 133 -6.36 -4.42 -1.56
CA GLU A 133 -6.05 -3.86 -0.24
C GLU A 133 -5.59 -2.40 -0.36
N ARG A 134 -4.67 -2.11 -1.28
CA ARG A 134 -4.16 -0.74 -1.49
C ARG A 134 -5.22 0.19 -2.06
N LEU A 135 -6.08 -0.27 -2.96
CA LEU A 135 -7.20 0.54 -3.44
C LEU A 135 -8.16 0.91 -2.31
N ILE A 136 -8.48 -0.04 -1.41
CA ILE A 136 -9.31 0.21 -0.23
C ILE A 136 -8.63 1.24 0.67
N ASP A 137 -7.36 1.02 1.03
CA ASP A 137 -6.60 1.92 1.90
C ASP A 137 -6.54 3.34 1.32
N PHE A 138 -6.23 3.49 0.03
CA PHE A 138 -6.21 4.81 -0.63
C PHE A 138 -7.58 5.48 -0.66
N THR A 139 -8.64 4.72 -0.94
CA THR A 139 -10.01 5.26 -0.95
C THR A 139 -10.40 5.76 0.45
N VAL A 140 -10.14 4.96 1.49
CA VAL A 140 -10.43 5.35 2.88
C VAL A 140 -9.65 6.59 3.29
N VAL A 141 -8.35 6.66 2.97
CA VAL A 141 -7.51 7.83 3.27
C VAL A 141 -8.05 9.09 2.62
N LEU A 142 -8.43 9.03 1.35
CA LEU A 142 -8.92 10.20 0.64
C LEU A 142 -10.28 10.66 1.17
N LEU A 143 -11.15 9.73 1.55
CA LEU A 143 -12.43 10.06 2.20
C LEU A 143 -12.20 10.72 3.58
N LEU A 144 -11.28 10.18 4.37
CA LEU A 144 -10.93 10.75 5.67
C LEU A 144 -10.29 12.13 5.53
N ALA A 145 -9.41 12.31 4.54
CA ALA A 145 -8.81 13.61 4.22
C ALA A 145 -9.88 14.63 3.80
N ALA A 146 -10.83 14.23 2.96
CA ALA A 146 -11.93 15.10 2.52
C ALA A 146 -12.80 15.54 3.69
N PHE A 147 -13.14 14.58 4.55
CA PHE A 147 -13.94 14.84 5.74
C PHE A 147 -13.20 15.76 6.73
N SER A 148 -11.92 15.50 6.96
CA SER A 148 -11.09 16.31 7.87
C SER A 148 -10.93 17.76 7.39
N LEU A 149 -10.70 17.96 6.09
CA LEU A 149 -10.59 19.30 5.49
C LEU A 149 -11.90 20.08 5.61
N GLN A 150 -13.05 19.43 5.41
CA GLN A 150 -14.36 20.06 5.58
C GLN A 150 -14.62 20.54 7.03
N LEU A 151 -14.07 19.83 8.02
CA LEU A 151 -14.23 20.15 9.44
C LEU A 151 -13.29 21.25 9.93
N LEU A 152 -12.05 21.26 9.45
CA LEU A 152 -10.98 22.13 9.97
C LEU A 152 -10.84 23.45 9.20
N LEU A 153 -11.25 23.50 7.94
CA LEU A 153 -11.01 24.64 7.06
C LEU A 153 -12.31 25.05 6.36
N THR A 154 -12.58 26.35 6.31
CA THR A 154 -13.49 26.92 5.30
C THR A 154 -12.79 26.88 3.94
N VAL A 155 -12.56 25.68 3.41
CA VAL A 155 -11.86 25.49 2.15
C VAL A 155 -12.73 26.02 1.00
N ALA A 156 -12.12 26.69 0.02
CA ALA A 156 -12.79 27.05 -1.22
C ALA A 156 -13.38 25.79 -1.90
N ALA A 157 -14.59 25.88 -2.45
CA ALA A 157 -15.33 24.77 -3.06
C ALA A 157 -14.54 23.98 -4.14
N ILE A 158 -13.51 24.60 -4.73
CA ILE A 158 -12.66 24.01 -5.77
C ILE A 158 -11.73 22.91 -5.22
N GLU A 159 -11.18 23.06 -4.01
CA GLU A 159 -10.25 22.08 -3.44
C GLU A 159 -11.00 20.83 -2.93
N LEU A 160 -12.18 21.04 -2.33
CA LEU A 160 -13.05 19.95 -1.87
C LEU A 160 -13.58 19.14 -3.05
N SER A 161 -13.98 19.79 -4.15
CA SER A 161 -14.49 19.10 -5.33
C SER A 161 -13.42 18.27 -6.05
N ALA A 162 -12.16 18.71 -6.09
CA ALA A 162 -11.06 17.92 -6.63
C ALA A 162 -10.81 16.64 -5.81
N LEU A 163 -10.85 16.73 -4.48
CA LEU A 163 -10.65 15.57 -3.61
C LEU A 163 -11.82 14.58 -3.68
N ILE A 164 -13.06 15.08 -3.70
CA ILE A 164 -14.26 14.26 -3.92
C ILE A 164 -14.18 13.58 -5.29
N LEU A 165 -13.71 14.26 -6.33
CA LEU A 165 -13.52 13.69 -7.66
C LEU A 165 -12.52 12.53 -7.63
N VAL A 166 -11.35 12.70 -7.02
CA VAL A 166 -10.33 11.63 -6.91
C VAL A 166 -10.87 10.44 -6.10
N ALA A 167 -11.54 10.71 -4.97
CA ALA A 167 -12.18 9.66 -4.17
C ALA A 167 -13.28 8.93 -4.96
N SER A 168 -14.07 9.66 -5.76
CA SER A 168 -15.12 9.09 -6.61
C SER A 168 -14.55 8.27 -7.77
N ILE A 169 -13.43 8.68 -8.36
CA ILE A 169 -12.72 7.92 -9.40
C ILE A 169 -12.20 6.60 -8.81
N LEU A 170 -11.53 6.64 -7.66
CA LEU A 170 -11.00 5.44 -7.02
C LEU A 170 -12.11 4.52 -6.51
N GLY A 171 -13.16 5.09 -5.93
CA GLY A 171 -14.38 4.35 -5.58
C GLY A 171 -15.06 3.73 -6.79
N GLY A 172 -15.10 4.43 -7.92
CA GLY A 172 -15.61 3.94 -9.20
C GLY A 172 -14.75 2.82 -9.80
N ILE A 173 -13.42 2.90 -9.71
CA ILE A 173 -12.50 1.83 -10.10
C ILE A 173 -12.72 0.61 -9.21
N PHE A 174 -12.81 0.81 -7.90
CA PHE A 174 -13.08 -0.27 -6.95
C PHE A 174 -14.43 -0.95 -7.23
N LEU A 175 -15.48 -0.16 -7.42
CA LEU A 175 -16.81 -0.64 -7.78
C LEU A 175 -16.80 -1.34 -9.15
N GLY A 176 -16.10 -0.81 -10.14
CA GLY A 176 -15.95 -1.41 -11.45
C GLY A 176 -15.25 -2.77 -11.39
N LEU A 177 -14.15 -2.87 -10.66
CA LEU A 177 -13.45 -4.15 -10.40
C LEU A 177 -14.35 -5.13 -9.63
N PHE A 178 -15.08 -4.64 -8.63
CA PHE A 178 -16.03 -5.44 -7.86
C PHE A 178 -17.19 -5.97 -8.73
N LEU A 179 -17.75 -5.14 -9.61
CA LEU A 179 -18.86 -5.51 -10.51
C LEU A 179 -18.40 -6.43 -11.65
N LEU A 180 -17.27 -6.15 -12.30
CA LEU A 180 -16.65 -7.05 -13.28
C LEU A 180 -16.38 -8.43 -12.69
N TYR A 181 -16.14 -8.49 -11.39
CA TYR A 181 -15.92 -9.74 -10.71
C TYR A 181 -17.22 -10.45 -10.28
N ARG A 182 -18.26 -9.70 -9.87
CA ARG A 182 -19.58 -10.23 -9.48
C ARG A 182 -20.43 -10.72 -10.66
N VAL A 183 -20.35 -10.10 -11.82
CA VAL A 183 -21.24 -10.35 -12.99
C VAL A 183 -20.77 -11.55 -13.84
N ASN A 184 -20.02 -12.50 -13.26
CA ASN A 184 -19.41 -13.62 -13.97
C ASN A 184 -18.69 -13.18 -15.27
N SER A 185 -18.08 -11.99 -15.26
CA SER A 185 -17.49 -11.39 -16.47
C SER A 185 -16.24 -12.13 -16.95
N ARG A 186 -15.85 -13.23 -16.29
CA ARG A 186 -14.79 -14.15 -16.74
C ARG A 186 -15.03 -14.58 -18.19
N GLU A 187 -16.24 -15.04 -18.50
CA GLU A 187 -16.63 -15.48 -19.84
C GLU A 187 -16.57 -14.32 -20.84
N TRP A 188 -17.11 -13.16 -20.43
CA TRP A 188 -17.14 -11.95 -21.26
C TRP A 188 -15.73 -11.44 -21.57
N ILE A 189 -14.83 -11.35 -20.58
CA ILE A 189 -13.43 -10.94 -20.75
C ILE A 189 -12.70 -11.93 -21.66
N ARG A 190 -12.89 -13.24 -21.43
CA ARG A 190 -12.29 -14.29 -22.26
C ARG A 190 -12.70 -14.15 -23.73
N LEU A 191 -13.97 -13.89 -24.01
CA LEU A 191 -14.48 -13.82 -25.37
C LEU A 191 -14.21 -12.47 -26.07
N ARG A 192 -14.34 -11.34 -25.36
CA ARG A 192 -14.27 -9.99 -25.96
C ARG A 192 -12.92 -9.31 -25.87
N VAL A 193 -12.14 -9.61 -24.83
CA VAL A 193 -10.83 -8.97 -24.60
C VAL A 193 -9.71 -9.92 -25.02
N ILE A 194 -9.78 -11.18 -24.60
CA ILE A 194 -8.71 -12.16 -24.81
C ILE A 194 -8.91 -12.95 -26.12
N GLY A 195 -10.15 -13.13 -26.57
CA GLY A 195 -10.50 -13.97 -27.72
C GLY A 195 -9.93 -13.51 -29.07
N GLY A 196 -9.55 -12.23 -29.19
CA GLY A 196 -8.92 -11.67 -30.39
C GLY A 196 -7.41 -11.96 -30.50
N PHE A 197 -6.79 -12.57 -29.48
CA PHE A 197 -5.35 -12.85 -29.49
C PHE A 197 -5.01 -14.22 -30.09
N PRO A 198 -3.83 -14.39 -30.71
CA PRO A 198 -3.31 -15.69 -31.14
C PRO A 198 -3.13 -16.67 -29.96
N GLU A 199 -3.08 -17.98 -30.25
CA GLU A 199 -3.10 -19.04 -29.22
C GLU A 199 -2.06 -18.90 -28.11
N GLY A 200 -0.84 -18.44 -28.43
CA GLY A 200 0.24 -18.25 -27.46
C GLY A 200 -0.11 -17.20 -26.38
N PRO A 201 -0.24 -15.90 -26.75
CA PRO A 201 -0.65 -14.85 -25.82
C PRO A 201 -2.00 -15.13 -25.16
N ARG A 202 -2.95 -15.73 -25.88
CA ARG A 202 -4.27 -16.07 -25.37
C ARG A 202 -4.20 -16.98 -24.14
N ARG A 203 -3.46 -18.09 -24.22
CA ARG A 203 -3.29 -19.03 -23.08
C ARG A 203 -2.61 -18.36 -21.88
N PHE A 204 -1.65 -17.48 -22.13
CA PHE A 204 -0.99 -16.71 -21.07
C PHE A 204 -1.97 -15.76 -20.38
N LEU A 205 -2.75 -15.00 -21.15
CA LEU A 205 -3.73 -14.05 -20.63
C LEU A 205 -4.88 -14.74 -19.89
N GLU A 206 -5.37 -15.88 -20.38
CA GLU A 206 -6.36 -16.71 -19.69
C GLU A 206 -5.83 -17.21 -18.34
N GLY A 207 -4.59 -17.72 -18.31
CA GLY A 207 -3.94 -18.15 -17.07
C GLY A 207 -3.67 -17.01 -16.08
N LEU A 208 -3.38 -15.80 -16.58
CA LEU A 208 -3.22 -14.60 -15.76
C LEU A 208 -4.56 -14.14 -15.18
N LEU A 209 -5.61 -14.11 -16.00
CA LEU A 209 -6.97 -13.80 -15.57
C LEU A 209 -7.41 -14.74 -14.46
N ASP A 210 -7.23 -16.05 -14.61
CA ASP A 210 -7.64 -17.04 -13.60
C ASP A 210 -6.93 -16.83 -12.26
N ARG A 211 -5.65 -16.46 -12.26
CA ARG A 211 -4.88 -16.16 -11.03
C ARG A 211 -5.36 -14.88 -10.34
N ILE A 212 -5.61 -13.82 -11.12
CA ILE A 212 -6.14 -12.56 -10.58
C ILE A 212 -7.50 -12.81 -9.93
N VAL A 213 -8.37 -13.45 -10.69
CA VAL A 213 -9.73 -13.75 -10.31
C VAL A 213 -9.78 -14.63 -9.06
N LYS A 214 -8.90 -15.62 -8.91
CA LYS A 214 -8.78 -16.38 -7.66
C LYS A 214 -8.38 -15.47 -6.48
N GLY A 215 -7.37 -14.62 -6.65
CA GLY A 215 -6.98 -13.65 -5.62
C GLY A 215 -8.10 -12.69 -5.19
N LEU A 216 -9.07 -12.41 -6.07
CA LEU A 216 -10.24 -11.59 -5.74
C LEU A 216 -11.34 -12.36 -4.98
N GLN A 217 -11.24 -13.69 -4.83
CA GLN A 217 -12.25 -14.52 -4.14
C GLN A 217 -12.40 -14.18 -2.66
N SER A 218 -11.32 -13.79 -1.98
CA SER A 218 -11.36 -13.42 -0.56
C SER A 218 -12.32 -12.26 -0.28
N PHE A 219 -12.49 -11.35 -1.26
CA PHE A 219 -13.38 -10.20 -1.21
C PHE A 219 -14.86 -10.51 -1.56
N GLN A 220 -15.23 -11.78 -1.83
CA GLN A 220 -16.62 -12.13 -2.17
C GLN A 220 -17.56 -12.21 -0.97
N SER A 221 -17.02 -12.56 0.20
CA SER A 221 -17.82 -12.71 1.41
C SER A 221 -18.07 -11.34 2.02
N SER A 222 -19.34 -10.92 2.09
CA SER A 222 -19.73 -9.68 2.77
C SER A 222 -19.23 -9.63 4.22
N PHE A 223 -19.18 -10.79 4.89
CA PHE A 223 -18.63 -10.89 6.24
C PHE A 223 -17.13 -10.62 6.27
N ARG A 224 -16.36 -11.15 5.32
CA ARG A 224 -14.91 -10.87 5.23
C ARG A 224 -14.64 -9.42 4.83
N LEU A 225 -15.42 -8.86 3.91
CA LEU A 225 -15.34 -7.44 3.59
C LEU A 225 -15.57 -6.59 4.84
N LEU A 226 -16.58 -6.91 5.64
CA LEU A 226 -16.81 -6.25 6.92
C LEU A 226 -15.60 -6.41 7.86
N GLN A 227 -15.05 -7.62 7.99
CA GLN A 227 -13.84 -7.84 8.80
C GLN A 227 -12.65 -7.00 8.32
N ILE A 228 -12.40 -6.97 6.99
CA ILE A 228 -11.33 -6.16 6.39
C ILE A 228 -11.55 -4.68 6.70
N LEU A 229 -12.78 -4.17 6.53
CA LEU A 229 -13.11 -2.78 6.84
C LEU A 229 -12.93 -2.47 8.32
N LEU A 230 -13.39 -3.33 9.22
CA LEU A 230 -13.21 -3.17 10.67
C LEU A 230 -11.73 -3.15 11.06
N TRP A 231 -10.92 -4.05 10.50
CA TRP A 231 -9.47 -4.05 10.71
C TRP A 231 -8.83 -2.78 10.15
N THR A 232 -9.22 -2.33 8.96
CA THR A 232 -8.73 -1.07 8.37
C THR A 232 -9.03 0.11 9.30
N VAL A 233 -10.27 0.23 9.79
CA VAL A 233 -10.63 1.28 10.76
C VAL A 233 -9.80 1.16 12.03
N GLY A 234 -9.65 -0.04 12.59
CA GLY A 234 -8.84 -0.27 13.78
C GLY A 234 -7.37 0.14 13.61
N ILE A 235 -6.78 -0.15 12.44
CA ILE A 235 -5.42 0.27 12.08
C ILE A 235 -5.31 1.80 12.05
N TRP A 236 -6.24 2.48 11.37
CA TRP A 236 -6.25 3.94 11.29
C TRP A 236 -6.46 4.60 12.65
N VAL A 237 -7.33 4.06 13.50
CA VAL A 237 -7.53 4.55 14.87
C VAL A 237 -6.25 4.42 15.69
N CYS A 238 -5.56 3.27 15.62
CA CYS A 238 -4.28 3.09 16.32
C CYS A 238 -3.22 4.09 15.84
N HIS A 239 -3.12 4.32 14.53
CA HIS A 239 -2.19 5.30 13.99
C HIS A 239 -2.52 6.72 14.42
N MET A 240 -3.79 7.13 14.36
CA MET A 240 -4.20 8.46 14.81
C MET A 240 -3.95 8.64 16.31
N ALA A 241 -4.42 7.70 17.14
CA ALA A 241 -4.21 7.75 18.58
C ALA A 241 -2.71 7.79 18.94
N GLY A 242 -1.87 7.04 18.22
CA GLY A 242 -0.42 7.03 18.42
C GLY A 242 0.26 8.33 17.98
N SER A 243 -0.28 9.05 17.00
CA SER A 243 0.24 10.37 16.59
C SER A 243 -0.15 11.52 17.50
N TYR A 244 -1.20 11.36 18.30
CA TYR A 244 -1.69 12.39 19.25
C TYR A 244 -1.40 12.08 20.72
N ALA A 245 -0.80 10.92 21.01
CA ALA A 245 -0.28 10.55 22.32
C ALA A 245 1.11 11.19 22.52
#